data_AF-A0A395H365-F1
#
_entry.id   AF-A0A395H365-F1
#
_cell.length_a   1.000
_cell.length_b   1.000
_cell.length_c   1.000
_cell.angle_alpha   90.00
_cell.angle_beta   90.00
_cell.angle_gamma   90.00
#
_symmetry.space_group_name_H-M   'P 1'
#
loop_
_entity.id
_entity.type
_entity.pdbx_description
1 polymer ?
#
loop_
_entity_poly.entity_id
_entity_poly.type
_entity_poly.pdbx_seq_one_letter_code
_entity_poly.pdbx_strand_id
1 'polypeptide(L)'
;MGVKMAEFQDWIFTGLYSPGTLIKAPSERAHLISDLASAMEQWHLEFKQINSDGVNAPQVFNMSRGNWDISYYSTLTLLYHAASSTGPGLQISSPCFNAARNSLLAHLNCFPQYQKSNILSDGEYFHWILLFSSFTPFLVNFLHAISAKDTESVTLLAKVLTTFENFRKASQGSEHLYQICATFTQIAERLDQSRLSIGTYNQEDDSLKLSDQSETTPLFHPDTFQDMFEIDDMTRVTSLYATDILND
;
A
#
# COMPACT_ATOMS: atom_id res chain seq x y z
N MET A 1 12.34 -16.39 -3.17
CA MET A 1 11.43 -15.39 -2.54
C MET A 1 10.67 -14.58 -3.56
N GLY A 2 11.35 -13.84 -4.44
CA GLY A 2 10.66 -13.02 -5.45
C GLY A 2 9.66 -13.78 -6.34
N VAL A 3 10.00 -14.98 -6.82
CA VAL A 3 9.08 -15.78 -7.65
C VAL A 3 7.77 -16.08 -6.94
N LYS A 4 7.83 -16.57 -5.69
CA LYS A 4 6.61 -16.88 -4.91
C LYS A 4 5.78 -15.64 -4.61
N MET A 5 6.41 -14.51 -4.30
CA MET A 5 5.69 -13.25 -4.09
C MET A 5 5.00 -12.79 -5.40
N ALA A 6 5.69 -12.89 -6.53
CA ALA A 6 5.11 -12.56 -7.83
C ALA A 6 3.93 -13.47 -8.19
N GLU A 7 4.01 -14.77 -7.89
CA GLU A 7 2.88 -15.70 -8.04
C GLU A 7 1.68 -15.29 -7.20
N PHE A 8 1.88 -14.93 -5.92
CA PHE A 8 0.78 -14.45 -5.08
C PHE A 8 0.14 -13.17 -5.64
N GLN A 9 0.96 -12.21 -6.07
CA GLN A 9 0.48 -10.98 -6.68
C GLN A 9 -0.31 -11.27 -7.96
N ASP A 10 0.20 -12.13 -8.84
CA ASP A 10 -0.51 -12.56 -10.05
C ASP A 10 -1.86 -13.20 -9.73
N TRP A 11 -1.90 -14.14 -8.77
CA TRP A 11 -3.17 -14.77 -8.35
C TRP A 11 -4.15 -13.79 -7.74
N ILE A 12 -3.69 -12.80 -6.97
CA ILE A 12 -4.55 -11.73 -6.44
C ILE A 12 -5.11 -10.89 -7.58
N PHE A 13 -4.26 -10.41 -8.50
CA PHE A 13 -4.71 -9.55 -9.58
C PHE A 13 -5.64 -10.28 -10.55
N THR A 14 -5.26 -11.46 -11.02
CA THR A 14 -6.06 -12.28 -11.94
C THR A 14 -7.33 -12.81 -11.26
N GLY A 15 -7.25 -13.16 -9.98
CA GLY A 15 -8.32 -13.82 -9.22
C GLY A 15 -9.34 -12.89 -8.56
N LEU A 16 -8.96 -11.64 -8.25
CA LEU A 16 -9.79 -10.73 -7.46
C LEU A 16 -10.01 -9.34 -8.07
N TYR A 17 -9.14 -8.91 -8.98
CA TYR A 17 -9.18 -7.58 -9.61
C TYR A 17 -9.42 -7.62 -11.13
N SER A 18 -9.51 -8.80 -11.74
CA SER A 18 -9.80 -8.93 -13.17
C SER A 18 -11.31 -8.81 -13.44
N PRO A 19 -11.73 -8.27 -14.60
CA PRO A 19 -13.15 -8.13 -14.95
C PRO A 19 -13.93 -9.45 -14.89
N GLY A 20 -13.30 -10.57 -15.27
CA GLY A 20 -13.93 -11.90 -15.23
C GLY A 20 -14.20 -12.42 -13.81
N THR A 21 -13.55 -11.85 -12.80
CA THR A 21 -13.70 -12.27 -11.40
C THR A 21 -14.70 -11.43 -10.60
N LEU A 22 -15.12 -10.28 -11.13
CA LEU A 22 -16.25 -9.50 -10.59
C LEU A 22 -17.59 -10.25 -10.69
N ILE A 23 -17.64 -11.29 -11.54
CA ILE A 23 -18.84 -12.12 -11.80
C ILE A 23 -18.90 -13.33 -10.84
N LYS A 24 -17.82 -13.65 -10.12
CA LYS A 24 -17.79 -14.78 -9.17
C LYS A 24 -18.74 -14.55 -7.99
N ALA A 25 -19.30 -15.65 -7.47
CA ALA A 25 -20.15 -15.58 -6.29
C ALA A 25 -19.36 -15.05 -5.07
N PRO A 26 -20.00 -14.28 -4.16
CA PRO A 26 -19.33 -13.78 -2.95
C PRO A 26 -18.67 -14.87 -2.10
N SER A 27 -19.28 -16.06 -2.03
CA SER A 27 -18.72 -17.22 -1.33
C SER A 27 -17.43 -17.71 -1.96
N GLU A 28 -17.36 -17.83 -3.28
CA GLU A 28 -16.15 -18.26 -4.01
C GLU A 28 -15.00 -17.28 -3.82
N ARG A 29 -15.29 -15.97 -3.84
CA ARG A 29 -14.31 -14.93 -3.51
C ARG A 29 -13.79 -15.06 -2.09
N ALA A 30 -14.68 -15.26 -1.12
CA ALA A 30 -14.28 -15.40 0.28
C ALA A 30 -13.35 -16.61 0.49
N HIS A 31 -13.63 -17.75 -0.15
CA HIS A 31 -12.76 -18.93 -0.11
C HIS A 31 -11.40 -18.64 -0.74
N LEU A 32 -11.37 -18.05 -1.94
CA LEU A 32 -10.11 -17.68 -2.59
C LEU A 32 -9.25 -16.75 -1.72
N ILE A 33 -9.88 -15.78 -1.05
CA ILE A 33 -9.19 -14.85 -0.16
C ILE A 33 -8.61 -15.58 1.06
N SER A 34 -9.40 -16.47 1.67
CA SER A 34 -8.95 -17.29 2.80
C SER A 34 -7.78 -18.19 2.42
N ASP A 35 -7.87 -18.91 1.30
CA ASP A 35 -6.85 -19.84 0.85
C ASP A 35 -5.53 -19.12 0.54
N LEU A 36 -5.60 -17.98 -0.17
CA LEU A 36 -4.43 -17.16 -0.47
C LEU A 36 -3.80 -16.58 0.81
N ALA A 37 -4.61 -16.12 1.76
CA ALA A 37 -4.11 -15.58 3.03
C ALA A 37 -3.33 -16.66 3.81
N SER A 38 -3.89 -17.87 3.94
CA SER A 38 -3.20 -18.98 4.61
C SER A 38 -1.92 -19.40 3.89
N ALA A 39 -1.93 -19.44 2.55
CA ALA A 39 -0.74 -19.77 1.78
C ALA A 39 0.37 -18.72 1.92
N MET A 40 0.00 -17.44 1.93
CA MET A 40 0.93 -16.33 2.15
C MET A 40 1.52 -16.36 3.56
N GLU A 41 0.70 -16.62 4.59
CA GLU A 41 1.14 -16.71 5.98
C GLU A 41 2.15 -17.87 6.16
N GLN A 42 1.83 -19.04 5.62
CA GLN A 42 2.75 -20.18 5.63
C GLN A 42 4.08 -19.84 4.96
N TRP A 43 4.04 -19.22 3.78
CA TRP A 43 5.24 -18.76 3.08
C TRP A 43 6.06 -17.76 3.91
N HIS A 44 5.41 -16.83 4.62
CA HIS A 44 6.08 -15.85 5.47
C HIS A 44 6.75 -16.49 6.69
N LEU A 45 6.12 -17.50 7.29
CA LEU A 45 6.70 -18.28 8.38
C LEU A 45 7.94 -19.04 7.94
N GLU A 46 7.86 -19.74 6.80
CA GLU A 46 9.01 -20.44 6.21
C GLU A 46 10.15 -19.48 5.88
N PHE A 47 9.81 -18.33 5.30
CA PHE A 47 10.78 -17.28 5.01
C PHE A 47 11.52 -16.80 6.28
N LYS A 48 10.80 -16.63 7.39
CA LYS A 48 11.40 -16.22 8.67
C LYS A 48 12.38 -17.25 9.23
N GLN A 49 12.20 -18.54 8.93
CA GLN A 49 13.04 -19.64 9.40
C GLN A 49 14.36 -19.80 8.62
N ILE A 50 14.53 -19.11 7.50
CA ILE A 50 15.77 -19.22 6.70
C ILE A 50 16.94 -18.66 7.50
N ASN A 51 17.95 -19.51 7.70
CA ASN A 51 19.19 -19.17 8.36
C ASN A 51 20.13 -18.38 7.41
N SER A 52 20.82 -17.38 7.96
CA SER A 52 21.85 -16.59 7.26
C SER A 52 23.21 -17.29 7.17
N ASP A 53 23.38 -18.44 7.83
CA ASP A 53 24.65 -19.17 7.82
C ASP A 53 25.06 -19.58 6.40
N GLY A 54 26.28 -19.22 6.01
CA GLY A 54 26.81 -19.50 4.68
C GLY A 54 26.35 -18.54 3.57
N VAL A 55 25.61 -17.47 3.90
CA VAL A 55 25.25 -16.44 2.91
C VAL A 55 26.46 -15.56 2.58
N ASN A 56 26.80 -15.48 1.28
CA ASN A 56 27.95 -14.71 0.77
C ASN A 56 27.90 -13.21 1.09
N ALA A 57 26.70 -12.62 1.21
CA ALA A 57 26.49 -11.20 1.47
C ALA A 57 25.46 -11.01 2.62
N PRO A 58 25.87 -11.19 3.89
CA PRO A 58 24.95 -11.21 5.03
C PRO A 58 24.24 -9.86 5.23
N GLN A 59 24.89 -8.74 4.89
CA GLN A 59 24.28 -7.42 4.97
C GLN A 59 23.14 -7.24 3.96
N VAL A 60 23.34 -7.67 2.70
CA VAL A 60 22.29 -7.64 1.66
C VAL A 60 21.16 -8.59 2.03
N PHE A 61 21.48 -9.77 2.54
CA PHE A 61 20.49 -10.73 3.02
C PHE A 61 19.62 -10.15 4.13
N ASN A 62 20.24 -9.60 5.19
CA ASN A 62 19.52 -9.00 6.30
C ASN A 62 18.67 -7.80 5.86
N MET A 63 19.19 -6.96 4.97
CA MET A 63 18.41 -5.85 4.38
C MET A 63 17.18 -6.36 3.63
N SER A 64 17.37 -7.40 2.81
CA SER A 64 16.27 -7.99 2.04
C SER A 64 15.17 -8.55 2.94
N ARG A 65 15.45 -8.89 4.20
CA ARG A 65 14.45 -9.41 5.13
C ARG A 65 13.34 -8.41 5.43
N GLY A 66 13.71 -7.19 5.80
CA GLY A 66 12.74 -6.10 6.03
C GLY A 66 11.95 -5.78 4.76
N ASN A 67 12.61 -5.86 3.61
CA ASN A 67 11.99 -5.70 2.31
C ASN A 67 10.88 -6.73 2.03
N TRP A 68 11.13 -8.01 2.32
CA TRP A 68 10.10 -9.04 2.15
C TRP A 68 8.92 -8.88 3.12
N ASP A 69 9.14 -8.35 4.33
CA ASP A 69 8.04 -8.04 5.26
C ASP A 69 7.12 -6.94 4.70
N ILE A 70 7.69 -5.86 4.16
CA ILE A 70 6.91 -4.78 3.52
C ILE A 70 6.10 -5.33 2.34
N SER A 71 6.74 -6.13 1.48
CA SER A 71 6.07 -6.74 0.32
C SER A 71 4.95 -7.69 0.74
N TYR A 72 5.17 -8.50 1.77
CA TYR A 72 4.18 -9.43 2.33
C TYR A 72 2.95 -8.69 2.84
N TYR A 73 3.14 -7.72 3.74
CA TYR A 73 2.04 -6.98 4.32
C TYR A 73 1.30 -6.13 3.30
N SER A 74 2.01 -5.50 2.35
CA SER A 74 1.39 -4.73 1.25
C SER A 74 0.53 -5.62 0.34
N THR A 75 1.00 -6.83 0.06
CA THR A 75 0.24 -7.80 -0.75
C THR A 75 -0.96 -8.35 0.02
N LEU A 76 -0.84 -8.59 1.33
CA LEU A 76 -1.99 -8.92 2.18
C LEU A 76 -3.01 -7.79 2.27
N THR A 77 -2.58 -6.53 2.29
CA THR A 77 -3.49 -5.39 2.24
C THR A 77 -4.31 -5.43 0.95
N LEU A 78 -3.69 -5.66 -0.21
CA LEU A 78 -4.42 -5.81 -1.48
C LEU A 78 -5.41 -6.97 -1.43
N LEU A 79 -4.98 -8.13 -0.92
CA LEU A 79 -5.83 -9.31 -0.78
C LEU A 79 -7.10 -9.02 0.05
N TYR A 80 -6.94 -8.44 1.24
CA TYR A 80 -8.07 -8.15 2.11
C TYR A 80 -8.89 -6.93 1.67
N HIS A 81 -8.26 -5.95 1.01
CA HIS A 81 -8.97 -4.81 0.42
C HIS A 81 -9.96 -5.26 -0.67
N ALA A 82 -9.61 -6.30 -1.43
CA ALA A 82 -10.53 -6.92 -2.37
C ALA A 82 -11.79 -7.47 -1.65
N ALA A 83 -11.64 -8.15 -0.51
CA ALA A 83 -12.77 -8.65 0.29
C ALA A 83 -13.72 -7.51 0.71
N SER A 84 -13.10 -6.40 1.07
CA SER A 84 -13.69 -5.17 1.59
C SER A 84 -14.51 -4.37 0.56
N SER A 85 -14.26 -4.59 -0.74
CA SER A 85 -14.87 -3.80 -1.83
C SER A 85 -16.20 -4.36 -2.36
N THR A 86 -16.70 -5.49 -1.84
CA THR A 86 -17.87 -6.20 -2.39
C THR A 86 -19.22 -5.87 -1.72
N GLY A 87 -19.34 -4.75 -1.01
CA GLY A 87 -20.58 -4.34 -0.33
C GLY A 87 -20.98 -2.89 -0.62
N PRO A 88 -22.20 -2.46 -0.24
CA PRO A 88 -22.59 -1.06 -0.29
C PRO A 88 -21.74 -0.24 0.71
N GLY A 89 -21.01 0.74 0.17
CA GLY A 89 -20.07 1.59 0.90
C GLY A 89 -18.65 1.01 1.00
N LEU A 90 -17.65 1.88 1.11
CA LEU A 90 -16.27 1.48 1.33
C LEU A 90 -16.14 0.92 2.75
N GLN A 91 -15.91 -0.40 2.87
CA GLN A 91 -15.72 -1.05 4.16
C GLN A 91 -14.29 -1.55 4.31
N ILE A 92 -13.52 -1.05 5.27
CA ILE A 92 -12.19 -1.61 5.58
C ILE A 92 -12.36 -2.62 6.71
N SER A 93 -12.01 -3.88 6.45
CA SER A 93 -12.02 -4.93 7.45
C SER A 93 -10.80 -4.85 8.39
N SER A 94 -10.92 -5.37 9.61
CA SER A 94 -9.79 -5.44 10.55
C SER A 94 -8.55 -6.12 9.97
N PRO A 95 -8.64 -7.28 9.27
CA PRO A 95 -7.48 -7.89 8.61
C PRO A 95 -6.81 -6.97 7.58
N CYS A 96 -7.59 -6.22 6.81
CA CYS A 96 -7.08 -5.26 5.83
C CYS A 96 -6.31 -4.12 6.52
N PHE A 97 -6.90 -3.53 7.56
CA PHE A 97 -6.26 -2.46 8.33
C PHE A 97 -4.98 -2.96 9.02
N ASN A 98 -5.02 -4.11 9.68
CA ASN A 98 -3.86 -4.69 10.36
C ASN A 98 -2.73 -5.00 9.38
N ALA A 99 -3.02 -5.57 8.21
CA ALA A 99 -2.02 -5.76 7.16
C ALA A 99 -1.43 -4.42 6.70
N ALA A 100 -2.27 -3.41 6.47
CA ALA A 100 -1.82 -2.09 6.03
C ALA A 100 -0.92 -1.42 7.07
N ARG A 101 -1.33 -1.42 8.34
CA ARG A 101 -0.56 -0.87 9.46
C ARG A 101 0.79 -1.57 9.59
N ASN A 102 0.81 -2.90 9.52
CA ASN A 102 2.05 -3.67 9.59
C ASN A 102 2.99 -3.41 8.39
N SER A 103 2.46 -3.13 7.21
CA SER A 103 3.27 -2.71 6.06
C SER A 103 4.03 -1.41 6.33
N LEU A 104 3.31 -0.38 6.82
CA LEU A 104 3.91 0.91 7.16
C LEU A 104 4.92 0.81 8.31
N LEU A 105 4.65 -0.02 9.31
CA LEU A 105 5.59 -0.29 10.41
C LEU A 105 6.83 -1.04 9.93
N ALA A 106 6.67 -2.05 9.06
CA ALA A 106 7.79 -2.76 8.46
C ALA A 106 8.69 -1.81 7.66
N HIS A 107 8.08 -0.88 6.92
CA HIS A 107 8.78 0.18 6.20
C HIS A 107 9.61 1.06 7.15
N LEU A 108 9.00 1.58 8.21
CA LEU A 108 9.72 2.39 9.21
C LEU A 108 10.83 1.64 9.94
N ASN A 109 10.69 0.33 10.13
CA ASN A 109 11.72 -0.51 10.77
C ASN A 109 12.90 -0.80 9.83
N CYS A 110 12.64 -0.91 8.52
CA CYS A 110 13.65 -1.21 7.51
C CYS A 110 14.42 0.04 7.06
N PHE A 111 13.72 1.17 6.91
CA PHE A 111 14.27 2.40 6.33
C PHE A 111 15.58 2.89 6.98
N PRO A 112 15.71 2.97 8.32
CA PRO A 112 16.95 3.43 8.94
C PRO A 112 18.14 2.50 8.70
N GLN A 113 17.90 1.21 8.52
CA GLN A 113 18.94 0.24 8.22
C GLN A 113 19.44 0.45 6.80
N TYR A 114 18.50 0.64 5.86
CA TYR A 114 18.79 0.97 4.48
C TYR A 114 19.67 2.23 4.38
N GLN A 115 19.27 3.33 5.02
CA GLN A 115 20.04 4.59 5.00
C GLN A 115 21.47 4.44 5.54
N LYS A 116 21.69 3.56 6.54
CA LYS A 116 23.02 3.32 7.11
C LYS A 116 23.91 2.45 6.23
N SER A 117 23.31 1.62 5.38
CA SER A 117 24.02 0.59 4.63
C SER A 117 24.77 1.13 3.42
N ASN A 118 24.29 2.22 2.80
CA ASN A 118 24.76 2.71 1.50
C ASN A 118 24.80 1.63 0.40
N ILE A 119 24.01 0.55 0.54
CA ILE A 119 24.00 -0.58 -0.40
C ILE A 119 23.15 -0.28 -1.65
N LEU A 120 22.03 0.42 -1.47
CA LEU A 120 21.22 0.93 -2.58
C LEU A 120 21.27 2.46 -2.55
N SER A 121 21.11 3.07 -3.71
CA SER A 121 20.81 4.49 -3.84
C SER A 121 19.35 4.76 -3.47
N ASP A 122 19.07 6.02 -3.09
CA ASP A 122 17.70 6.42 -2.73
C ASP A 122 16.70 6.17 -3.86
N GLY A 123 17.15 6.27 -5.12
CA GLY A 123 16.37 5.91 -6.29
C GLY A 123 16.07 4.41 -6.39
N GLU A 124 17.03 3.53 -6.10
CA GLU A 124 16.85 2.07 -6.13
C GLU A 124 15.93 1.59 -5.00
N TYR A 125 16.12 2.12 -3.80
CA TYR A 125 15.22 1.84 -2.67
C TYR A 125 13.83 2.40 -2.91
N PHE A 126 13.73 3.58 -3.52
CA PHE A 126 12.45 4.17 -3.88
C PHE A 126 11.72 3.38 -4.97
N HIS A 127 12.42 2.97 -6.03
CA HIS A 127 11.84 2.12 -7.06
C HIS A 127 11.31 0.83 -6.43
N TRP A 128 12.07 0.27 -5.47
CA TRP A 128 11.67 -0.90 -4.71
C TRP A 128 10.39 -0.62 -3.86
N ILE A 129 10.33 0.47 -3.10
CA ILE A 129 9.12 0.89 -2.36
C ILE A 129 7.90 1.13 -3.25
N LEU A 130 8.11 1.70 -4.44
CA LEU A 130 7.05 1.91 -5.44
C LEU A 130 6.55 0.59 -6.01
N LEU A 131 7.48 -0.32 -6.35
CA LEU A 131 7.16 -1.66 -6.86
C LEU A 131 6.36 -2.46 -5.83
N PHE A 132 6.57 -2.21 -4.54
CA PHE A 132 5.84 -2.84 -3.43
C PHE A 132 4.84 -1.87 -2.79
N SER A 133 3.86 -1.45 -3.60
CA SER A 133 2.55 -0.91 -3.21
C SER A 133 2.49 -0.21 -1.84
N SER A 134 3.27 0.85 -1.63
CA SER A 134 3.16 1.64 -0.39
C SER A 134 1.92 2.53 -0.38
N PHE A 135 1.32 2.80 -1.54
CA PHE A 135 0.14 3.63 -1.65
C PHE A 135 -1.11 2.99 -1.04
N THR A 136 -1.41 1.72 -1.33
CA THR A 136 -2.61 1.07 -0.80
C THR A 136 -2.61 0.96 0.73
N PRO A 137 -1.52 0.49 1.39
CA PRO A 137 -1.41 0.53 2.85
C PRO A 137 -1.53 1.94 3.43
N PHE A 138 -0.94 2.94 2.77
CA PHE A 138 -1.05 4.34 3.21
C PHE A 138 -2.49 4.83 3.15
N LEU A 139 -3.19 4.57 2.05
CA LEU A 139 -4.60 4.93 1.86
C LEU A 139 -5.51 4.25 2.89
N VAL A 140 -5.30 2.95 3.15
CA VAL A 140 -6.07 2.19 4.14
C VAL A 140 -5.89 2.76 5.55
N ASN A 141 -4.64 3.10 5.95
CA ASN A 141 -4.38 3.74 7.25
C ASN A 141 -4.97 5.16 7.32
N PHE A 142 -4.92 5.93 6.23
CA PHE A 142 -5.57 7.24 6.15
C PHE A 142 -7.08 7.16 6.37
N LEU A 143 -7.75 6.27 5.65
CA LEU A 143 -9.20 6.08 5.75
C LEU A 143 -9.62 5.61 7.15
N HIS A 144 -8.85 4.72 7.76
CA HIS A 144 -9.04 4.32 9.15
C HIS A 144 -8.85 5.51 10.10
N ALA A 145 -7.74 6.24 9.98
CA ALA A 145 -7.42 7.39 10.84
C ALA A 145 -8.56 8.42 10.91
N ILE A 146 -9.08 8.84 9.75
CA ILE A 146 -10.14 9.89 9.67
C ILE A 146 -11.51 9.41 10.14
N SER A 147 -11.72 8.10 10.20
CA SER A 147 -13.03 7.54 10.49
C SER A 147 -13.13 6.97 11.90
N ALA A 148 -12.05 6.37 12.39
CA ALA A 148 -11.90 5.88 13.76
C ALA A 148 -11.43 6.98 14.72
N LYS A 149 -10.98 8.13 14.20
CA LYS A 149 -10.26 9.16 14.96
C LYS A 149 -9.02 8.58 15.65
N ASP A 150 -8.30 7.75 14.91
CA ASP A 150 -7.12 7.07 15.43
C ASP A 150 -5.88 7.95 15.27
N THR A 151 -5.54 8.68 16.33
CA THR A 151 -4.35 9.52 16.41
C THR A 151 -3.05 8.72 16.23
N GLU A 152 -3.02 7.42 16.55
CA GLU A 152 -1.84 6.58 16.30
C GLU A 152 -1.62 6.39 14.80
N SER A 153 -2.69 6.14 14.04
CA SER A 153 -2.64 6.06 12.58
C SER A 153 -2.22 7.39 11.94
N VAL A 154 -2.73 8.54 12.43
CA VAL A 154 -2.27 9.86 11.97
C VAL A 154 -0.75 10.02 12.19
N THR A 155 -0.28 9.68 13.40
CA THR A 155 1.14 9.74 13.74
C THR A 155 1.98 8.81 12.86
N LEU A 156 1.46 7.62 12.54
CA LEU A 156 2.12 6.66 11.66
C LEU A 156 2.27 7.21 10.24
N LEU A 157 1.22 7.80 9.68
CA LEU A 157 1.25 8.41 8.34
C LEU A 157 2.29 9.53 8.27
N ALA A 158 2.31 10.42 9.27
CA ALA A 158 3.30 11.50 9.34
C ALA A 158 4.74 10.95 9.40
N LYS A 159 5.00 9.92 10.23
CA LYS A 159 6.32 9.27 10.30
C LYS A 159 6.74 8.68 8.95
N VAL A 160 5.84 7.96 8.27
CA VAL A 160 6.13 7.40 6.95
C VAL A 160 6.39 8.51 5.93
N LEU A 161 5.63 9.60 5.95
CA LEU A 161 5.82 10.72 5.04
C LEU A 161 7.22 11.34 5.16
N THR A 162 7.79 11.43 6.37
CA THR A 162 9.17 11.91 6.53
C THR A 162 10.20 11.03 5.83
N THR A 163 9.95 9.73 5.71
CA THR A 163 10.83 8.84 4.94
C THR A 163 10.70 9.12 3.44
N PHE A 164 9.49 9.43 2.96
CA PHE A 164 9.22 9.72 1.55
C PHE A 164 9.89 11.00 1.07
N GLU A 165 10.07 11.96 1.97
CA GLU A 165 10.79 13.19 1.69
C GLU A 165 12.24 12.96 1.23
N ASN A 166 12.90 11.90 1.73
CA ASN A 166 14.29 11.60 1.36
C ASN A 166 14.45 11.25 -0.12
N PHE A 167 13.43 10.65 -0.72
CA PHE A 167 13.48 10.17 -2.09
C PHE A 167 12.54 10.89 -3.04
N ARG A 168 11.82 11.93 -2.60
CA ARG A 168 10.87 12.67 -3.45
C ARG A 168 11.48 13.17 -4.77
N LYS A 169 12.78 13.51 -4.76
CA LYS A 169 13.53 14.00 -5.93
C LYS A 169 14.14 12.90 -6.81
N ALA A 170 13.95 11.62 -6.48
CA ALA A 170 14.53 10.52 -7.24
C ALA A 170 13.89 10.36 -8.63
N SER A 171 12.61 10.72 -8.77
CA SER A 171 11.83 10.63 -10.00
C SER A 171 10.59 11.53 -9.95
N GLN A 172 9.87 11.68 -11.07
CA GLN A 172 8.55 12.31 -11.06
C GLN A 172 7.54 11.49 -10.24
N GLY A 173 7.62 10.16 -10.29
CA GLY A 173 6.74 9.26 -9.53
C GLY A 173 6.91 9.39 -8.01
N SER A 174 8.14 9.61 -7.51
CA SER A 174 8.40 9.88 -6.09
C SER A 174 7.82 11.20 -5.63
N GLU A 175 7.96 12.23 -6.44
CA GLU A 175 7.42 13.53 -6.11
C GLU A 175 5.89 13.45 -6.02
N HIS A 176 5.27 12.78 -6.99
CA HIS A 176 3.82 12.62 -7.02
C HIS A 176 3.29 11.79 -5.85
N LEU A 177 3.93 10.65 -5.54
CA LEU A 177 3.56 9.83 -4.36
C LEU A 177 3.69 10.64 -3.07
N TYR A 178 4.79 11.37 -2.90
CA TYR A 178 4.99 12.24 -1.74
C TYR A 178 3.88 13.28 -1.62
N GLN A 179 3.52 13.96 -2.71
CA GLN A 179 2.47 14.98 -2.71
C GLN A 179 1.10 14.40 -2.31
N ILE A 180 0.71 13.26 -2.87
CA ILE A 180 -0.57 12.60 -2.52
C ILE A 180 -0.58 12.22 -1.03
N CYS A 181 0.47 11.55 -0.56
CA CYS A 181 0.58 11.13 0.83
C CYS A 181 0.65 12.32 1.80
N ALA A 182 1.29 13.43 1.40
CA ALA A 182 1.33 14.66 2.17
C ALA A 182 -0.05 15.28 2.33
N THR A 183 -0.83 15.35 1.25
CA THR A 183 -2.21 15.84 1.28
C THR A 183 -3.09 15.01 2.21
N PHE A 184 -3.04 13.68 2.11
CA PHE A 184 -3.79 12.79 3.00
C PHE A 184 -3.37 12.95 4.47
N THR A 185 -2.07 13.06 4.76
CA THR A 185 -1.58 13.28 6.12
C THR A 185 -2.11 14.60 6.69
N GLN A 186 -2.05 15.69 5.92
CA GLN A 186 -2.56 16.99 6.34
C GLN A 186 -4.08 16.98 6.60
N ILE A 187 -4.84 16.29 5.75
CA ILE A 187 -6.29 16.11 5.96
C ILE A 187 -6.53 15.35 7.27
N ALA A 188 -5.81 14.25 7.50
CA ALA A 188 -5.97 13.45 8.71
C ALA A 188 -5.62 14.24 9.98
N GLU A 189 -4.52 15.00 9.98
CA GLU A 189 -4.11 15.86 11.09
C GLU A 189 -5.16 16.94 11.40
N ARG A 190 -5.72 17.59 10.37
CA ARG A 190 -6.78 18.61 10.56
C ARG A 190 -8.07 18.02 11.11
N LEU A 191 -8.45 16.82 10.66
CA LEU A 191 -9.65 16.14 11.15
C LEU A 191 -9.48 15.64 12.58
N ASP A 192 -8.30 15.14 12.94
CA ASP A 192 -7.93 14.75 14.31
C ASP A 192 -8.00 15.96 15.26
N GLN A 193 -7.44 17.10 14.85
CA GLN A 193 -7.49 18.35 15.61
C GLN A 193 -8.91 18.91 15.79
N SER A 194 -9.74 18.82 14.74
CA SER A 194 -11.14 19.31 14.76
C SER A 194 -12.13 18.31 15.37
N ARG A 195 -11.68 17.08 15.67
CA ARG A 195 -12.50 15.96 16.17
C ARG A 195 -13.72 15.62 15.30
N LEU A 196 -13.66 15.91 13.99
CA LEU A 196 -14.70 15.56 13.03
C LEU A 196 -14.59 14.07 12.63
N SER A 197 -15.70 13.44 12.23
CA SER A 197 -15.72 12.07 11.70
C SER A 197 -16.35 12.06 10.32
N ILE A 198 -15.75 11.33 9.37
CA ILE A 198 -16.25 11.16 7.99
C ILE A 198 -16.95 9.79 7.81
N GLY A 199 -16.96 8.94 8.84
CA GLY A 199 -17.60 7.62 8.78
C GLY A 199 -18.10 7.11 10.13
N THR A 200 -18.59 5.88 10.10
CA THR A 200 -18.93 5.09 11.28
C THR A 200 -17.88 4.00 11.46
N TYR A 201 -17.17 4.04 12.59
CA TYR A 201 -16.17 3.04 12.97
C TYR A 201 -16.76 2.10 14.02
N ASN A 202 -16.57 0.79 13.81
CA ASN A 202 -16.90 -0.21 14.82
C ASN A 202 -15.62 -0.64 15.56
N GLN A 203 -15.56 -0.29 16.84
CA GLN A 203 -14.42 -0.57 17.71
C GLN A 203 -14.31 -2.04 18.15
N GLU A 204 -15.39 -2.82 18.06
CA GLU A 204 -15.36 -4.25 18.46
C GLU A 204 -14.69 -5.15 17.42
N ASP A 205 -14.70 -4.76 16.14
CA ASP A 205 -14.21 -5.56 15.02
C ASP A 205 -13.28 -4.75 14.09
N ASP A 206 -12.72 -3.65 14.59
CA ASP A 206 -11.85 -2.69 13.89
C ASP A 206 -12.23 -2.45 12.41
N SER A 207 -13.53 -2.26 12.15
CA SER A 207 -14.08 -2.13 10.81
C SER A 207 -14.66 -0.74 10.54
N LEU A 208 -14.47 -0.28 9.30
CA LEU A 208 -14.94 1.03 8.86
C LEU A 208 -16.15 0.89 7.93
N LYS A 209 -17.14 1.79 8.04
CA LYS A 209 -18.08 2.11 6.97
C LYS A 209 -18.11 3.62 6.72
N LEU A 210 -17.77 4.07 5.51
CA LEU A 210 -18.04 5.45 5.10
C LEU A 210 -19.53 5.64 4.84
N SER A 211 -20.09 6.72 5.38
CA SER A 211 -21.47 7.11 5.12
C SER A 211 -21.57 7.78 3.75
N ASP A 212 -22.47 7.31 2.90
CA ASP A 212 -22.81 7.97 1.64
C ASP A 212 -23.66 9.22 1.96
N GLN A 213 -23.00 10.33 2.31
CA GLN A 213 -23.70 11.60 2.55
C GLN A 213 -23.97 12.28 1.21
N SER A 214 -25.00 11.81 0.51
CA SER A 214 -25.77 12.65 -0.39
C SER A 214 -26.62 13.61 0.46
N GLU A 215 -26.01 14.66 1.03
CA GLU A 215 -26.62 15.98 1.25
C GLU A 215 -25.76 16.89 2.17
N THR A 216 -25.48 18.08 1.65
CA THR A 216 -25.07 19.34 2.28
C THR A 216 -23.57 19.61 2.58
N THR A 217 -23.04 20.49 1.71
CA THR A 217 -21.77 21.25 1.74
C THR A 217 -20.51 20.45 1.40
N PRO A 218 -19.87 20.72 0.24
CA PRO A 218 -18.63 20.04 -0.10
C PRO A 218 -17.53 20.52 0.87
N LEU A 219 -17.02 19.61 1.70
CA LEU A 219 -15.87 19.85 2.57
C LEU A 219 -14.59 20.14 1.76
N PHE A 220 -14.57 19.76 0.49
CA PHE A 220 -13.48 19.96 -0.45
C PHE A 220 -14.01 20.45 -1.80
N HIS A 221 -13.42 21.52 -2.33
CA HIS A 221 -13.74 22.04 -3.66
C HIS A 221 -13.27 21.03 -4.73
N PRO A 222 -14.09 20.70 -5.75
CA PRO A 222 -13.75 19.74 -6.82
C PRO A 222 -12.39 20.00 -7.47
N ASP A 223 -11.97 21.26 -7.53
CA ASP A 223 -10.73 21.70 -8.17
C ASP A 223 -9.46 21.23 -7.44
N THR A 224 -9.57 20.72 -6.21
CA THR A 224 -8.41 20.21 -5.43
C THR A 224 -7.80 18.95 -6.04
N PHE A 225 -8.59 18.17 -6.78
CA PHE A 225 -8.17 16.88 -7.33
C PHE A 225 -8.10 16.89 -8.87
N GLN A 226 -8.67 17.90 -9.53
CA GLN A 226 -8.69 18.02 -10.99
C GLN A 226 -7.26 18.14 -11.56
N ASP A 227 -6.41 18.96 -10.92
CA ASP A 227 -4.98 19.11 -11.28
C ASP A 227 -4.14 17.85 -10.96
N MET A 228 -4.66 16.93 -10.15
CA MET A 228 -3.94 15.73 -9.67
C MET A 228 -4.05 14.54 -10.64
N PHE A 229 -5.02 14.58 -11.57
CA PHE A 229 -5.30 13.52 -12.55
C PHE A 229 -5.11 13.95 -14.01
N GLU A 230 -4.57 15.15 -14.27
CA GLU A 230 -4.07 15.51 -15.59
C GLU A 230 -2.82 14.68 -15.92
N ILE A 231 -3.08 13.46 -16.41
CA ILE A 231 -2.11 12.63 -17.11
C ILE A 231 -1.79 13.38 -18.41
N ASP A 232 -0.73 14.18 -18.40
CA ASP A 232 -0.12 14.66 -19.64
C ASP A 232 0.42 13.44 -20.39
N ASP A 233 -0.38 12.98 -21.34
CA ASP A 233 -0.07 12.16 -22.50
C ASP A 233 0.79 10.90 -22.23
N MET A 234 0.10 9.85 -21.77
CA MET A 234 0.57 8.45 -21.77
C MET A 234 0.66 7.87 -23.20
N THR A 235 1.18 8.64 -24.16
CA THR A 235 1.56 8.17 -25.51
C THR A 235 3.05 8.30 -25.80
N ARG A 236 3.84 8.99 -24.96
CA ARG A 236 5.29 9.16 -25.20
C ARG A 236 6.19 8.07 -24.60
N VAL A 237 5.78 7.40 -23.53
CA VAL A 237 6.68 6.48 -22.80
C VAL A 237 6.72 5.07 -23.41
N THR A 238 5.66 4.66 -24.12
CA THR A 238 5.64 3.37 -24.85
C THR A 238 6.41 3.40 -26.18
N SER A 239 6.76 4.58 -26.70
CA SER A 239 7.51 4.71 -27.97
C SER A 239 9.02 4.50 -27.82
N LEU A 240 9.60 4.68 -26.64
CA LEU A 240 11.07 4.64 -26.48
C LEU A 240 11.65 3.23 -26.31
N TYR A 241 10.83 2.23 -25.92
CA TYR A 241 11.26 0.84 -25.79
C TYR A 241 10.91 -0.05 -27.00
N ALA A 242 10.11 0.45 -27.95
CA ALA A 242 9.70 -0.32 -29.12
C ALA A 242 10.63 -0.15 -30.35
N THR A 243 11.47 0.89 -30.37
CA THR A 243 12.35 1.18 -31.53
C THR A 243 13.71 0.49 -31.50
N ASP A 244 14.17 0.02 -30.34
CA ASP A 244 15.51 -0.60 -30.19
C ASP A 244 15.51 -2.13 -30.34
N ILE A 245 14.38 -2.76 -30.66
CA ILE A 245 14.26 -4.22 -30.87
C ILE A 245 14.05 -4.58 -32.36
N LEU A 246 14.08 -3.58 -33.26
CA LEU A 246 13.92 -3.80 -34.71
C LEU A 246 15.11 -3.34 -35.56
N ASN A 247 16.24 -3.00 -34.94
CA ASN A 247 17.51 -2.76 -35.64
C ASN A 247 18.65 -3.43 -34.89
N ASP A 248 18.73 -4.75 -34.98
CA ASP A 248 19.96 -5.54 -35.04
C ASP A 248 19.65 -6.96 -35.55
#